data_AF-A0A820KP95-F1
#
_entry.id   AF-A0A820KP95-F1
#
_cell.length_a   1.000
_cell.length_b   1.000
_cell.length_c   1.000
_cell.angle_alpha   90.00
_cell.angle_beta   90.00
_cell.angle_gamma   90.00
#
_symmetry.space_group_name_H-M   'P 1'
#
loop_
_entity.id
_entity.type
_entity.pdbx_description
1 polymer ?
#
loop_
_entity_poly.entity_id
_entity_poly.type
_entity_poly.pdbx_seq_one_letter_code
_entity_poly.pdbx_strand_id
1 'polypeptide(L)'
;NVELQSAASPGYRTDLISVLFKIDFDASAHFAEVLLENNSTIIVFDVATSFRVICVNRGPMSIIKLKTAVEDGKKVASQYKENNKGKTLQVLLDELSAPPKPPTPPKIEVRKEPNPVSNSQISEEELQAKAYLERGDIDRAIMAYRRIRPVTVRILKIIGQLSAEEKHDYDTAIECYELALKMQDETDDNLPDTLLRLGICYYRCGKFDLAINCHTRALSLYESARRRD
;
A
#
# COMPACT_ATOMS: atom_id res chain seq x y z
N ASN A 1 15.33 -30.10 27.31
CA ASN A 1 14.60 -29.08 28.09
C ASN A 1 14.49 -27.77 27.32
N VAL A 2 13.63 -27.76 26.30
CA VAL A 2 12.93 -26.55 25.87
C VAL A 2 11.47 -26.96 25.90
N GLU A 3 10.77 -26.53 26.95
CA GLU A 3 9.34 -26.72 27.11
C GLU A 3 8.63 -26.02 25.96
N LEU A 4 8.20 -26.79 24.96
CA LEU A 4 7.11 -26.42 24.08
C LEU A 4 5.87 -26.34 24.97
N GLN A 5 5.57 -25.14 25.47
CA GLN A 5 4.32 -24.90 26.18
C GLN A 5 3.18 -25.35 25.28
N SER A 6 2.47 -26.37 25.75
CA SER A 6 1.27 -26.93 25.17
C SER A 6 0.36 -25.81 24.71
N ALA A 7 0.08 -25.74 23.41
CA ALA A 7 -1.10 -25.04 22.92
C ALA A 7 -2.29 -25.67 23.66
N ALA A 8 -2.82 -24.91 24.62
CA ALA A 8 -3.89 -25.35 25.49
C ALA A 8 -5.07 -25.83 24.62
N SER A 9 -5.76 -26.84 25.15
CA SER A 9 -6.89 -27.57 24.56
C SER A 9 -7.78 -26.73 23.63
N PRO A 10 -8.30 -27.29 22.51
CA PRO A 10 -9.07 -26.53 21.54
C PRO A 10 -10.40 -26.07 22.15
N GLY A 11 -10.39 -24.91 22.79
CA GLY A 11 -11.60 -24.18 23.15
C GLY A 11 -12.27 -23.76 21.85
N TYR A 12 -13.42 -24.35 21.55
CA TYR A 12 -14.20 -24.02 20.37
C TYR A 12 -14.59 -22.53 20.41
N ARG A 13 -13.94 -21.72 19.57
CA ARG A 13 -14.14 -20.27 19.45
C ARG A 13 -15.21 -20.02 18.38
N THR A 14 -16.43 -19.73 18.83
CA THR A 14 -17.60 -19.48 17.95
C THR A 14 -17.49 -18.20 17.12
N ASP A 15 -16.54 -17.33 17.44
CA ASP A 15 -16.21 -16.10 16.71
C ASP A 15 -15.28 -16.33 15.51
N LEU A 16 -14.68 -17.52 15.39
CA LEU A 16 -13.83 -17.86 14.26
C LEU A 16 -14.65 -18.46 13.11
N ILE A 17 -14.46 -17.92 11.91
CA ILE A 17 -15.06 -18.48 10.68
C ILE A 17 -14.49 -19.88 10.48
N SER A 18 -15.36 -20.87 10.25
CA SER A 18 -14.95 -22.23 9.92
C SER A 18 -14.23 -22.24 8.57
N VAL A 19 -12.93 -22.53 8.59
CA VAL A 19 -12.10 -22.65 7.38
C VAL A 19 -11.90 -24.13 7.06
N LEU A 20 -12.24 -24.54 5.84
CA LEU A 20 -11.97 -25.89 5.38
C LEU A 20 -10.57 -25.94 4.75
N PHE A 21 -9.67 -26.69 5.35
CA PHE A 21 -8.37 -27.00 4.76
C PHE A 21 -8.47 -28.26 3.92
N LYS A 22 -8.18 -28.15 2.62
CA LYS A 22 -8.06 -29.30 1.72
C LYS A 22 -6.62 -29.39 1.23
N ILE A 23 -5.92 -30.44 1.64
CA ILE A 23 -4.52 -30.66 1.25
C ILE A 23 -4.53 -31.80 0.23
N ASP A 24 -4.29 -31.47 -1.04
CA ASP A 24 -4.12 -32.45 -2.11
C ASP A 24 -2.61 -32.69 -2.28
N PHE A 25 -2.15 -33.88 -1.93
CA PHE A 25 -0.73 -34.22 -1.98
C PHE A 25 -0.51 -35.64 -2.54
N ASP A 26 0.64 -35.85 -3.17
CA ASP A 26 1.01 -37.16 -3.70
C ASP A 26 1.58 -38.03 -2.58
N ALA A 27 0.84 -39.06 -2.16
CA ALA A 27 1.23 -39.97 -1.09
C ALA A 27 2.48 -40.82 -1.43
N SER A 28 2.90 -40.86 -2.70
CA SER A 28 4.08 -41.61 -3.12
C SER A 28 5.41 -40.91 -2.81
N ALA A 29 5.39 -39.63 -2.46
CA ALA A 29 6.58 -38.89 -2.08
C ALA A 29 6.61 -38.65 -0.55
N HIS A 30 7.73 -39.01 0.08
CA HIS A 30 7.93 -38.99 1.53
C HIS A 30 8.17 -37.57 2.08
N PHE A 31 7.24 -36.65 1.83
CA PHE A 31 7.38 -35.25 2.27
C PHE A 31 6.44 -34.89 3.42
N ALA A 32 5.56 -35.80 3.86
CA ALA A 32 4.64 -35.54 4.96
C ALA A 32 4.45 -36.74 5.89
N GLU A 33 4.48 -36.49 7.20
CA GLU A 33 4.10 -37.45 8.24
C GLU A 33 2.83 -36.98 8.93
N VAL A 34 1.88 -37.90 9.13
CA VAL A 34 0.63 -37.65 9.85
C VAL A 34 0.77 -38.21 11.25
N LEU A 35 0.82 -37.34 12.24
CA LEU A 35 0.87 -37.69 13.66
C LEU A 35 -0.52 -37.49 14.27
N LEU A 36 -1.00 -38.51 14.97
CA LEU A 36 -2.26 -38.48 15.71
C LEU A 36 -1.94 -38.31 17.19
N GLU A 37 -2.15 -37.11 17.73
CA GLU A 37 -1.95 -36.81 19.14
C GLU A 37 -3.22 -36.20 19.73
N ASN A 38 -3.81 -36.83 20.75
CA ASN A 38 -4.85 -36.26 21.61
C ASN A 38 -5.98 -35.51 20.85
N ASN A 39 -6.66 -36.18 19.92
CA ASN A 39 -7.72 -35.62 19.04
C ASN A 39 -7.26 -34.53 18.05
N SER A 40 -5.96 -34.24 17.95
CA SER A 40 -5.39 -33.38 16.93
C SER A 40 -4.64 -34.20 15.89
N THR A 41 -4.77 -33.80 14.63
CA THR A 41 -4.00 -34.36 13.52
C THR A 41 -2.93 -33.34 13.15
N ILE A 42 -1.66 -33.69 13.38
CA ILE A 42 -0.52 -32.86 13.01
C ILE A 42 0.04 -33.42 11.70
N ILE A 43 0.20 -32.55 10.70
CA ILE A 43 0.84 -32.90 9.43
C ILE A 43 2.18 -32.16 9.40
N VAL A 44 3.27 -32.92 9.44
CA VAL A 44 4.63 -32.37 9.39
C VAL A 44 5.10 -32.44 7.95
N PHE A 45 5.64 -31.34 7.42
CA PHE A 45 6.22 -31.29 6.08
C PHE A 45 7.74 -31.12 6.14
N ASP A 46 8.48 -31.73 5.21
CA ASP A 46 9.91 -31.45 5.04
C ASP A 46 10.14 -29.98 4.66
N VAL A 47 11.24 -29.39 5.14
CA VAL A 47 11.67 -27.99 4.92
C VAL A 47 11.86 -27.69 3.43
N ALA A 48 12.07 -28.71 2.60
CA ALA A 48 12.16 -28.57 1.14
C ALA A 48 10.79 -28.51 0.43
N THR A 49 9.69 -28.77 1.13
CA THR A 49 8.36 -28.90 0.52
C THR A 49 7.73 -27.53 0.29
N SER A 50 7.54 -27.17 -0.98
CA SER A 50 6.87 -25.93 -1.38
C SER A 50 5.42 -26.21 -1.75
N PHE A 51 4.50 -25.40 -1.24
CA PHE A 51 3.07 -25.51 -1.54
C PHE A 51 2.56 -24.28 -2.28
N ARG A 52 1.67 -24.50 -3.24
CA ARG A 52 0.79 -23.47 -3.79
C ARG A 52 -0.48 -23.41 -2.94
N VAL A 53 -0.70 -22.26 -2.30
CA VAL A 53 -1.92 -21.96 -1.56
C VAL A 53 -2.96 -21.37 -2.50
N ILE A 54 -4.15 -21.95 -2.56
CA ILE A 54 -5.29 -21.43 -3.33
C ILE A 54 -6.44 -21.20 -2.36
N CYS A 55 -6.79 -19.94 -2.14
CA CYS A 55 -8.00 -19.58 -1.42
C CYS A 55 -9.19 -19.61 -2.38
N VAL A 56 -10.24 -20.34 -2.03
CA VAL A 56 -11.50 -20.38 -2.79
C VAL A 56 -12.64 -19.98 -1.85
N ASN A 57 -13.23 -18.82 -2.10
CA ASN A 57 -14.41 -18.35 -1.37
C ASN A 57 -15.67 -18.99 -1.98
N ARG A 58 -16.37 -19.84 -1.21
CA ARG A 58 -17.67 -20.41 -1.59
C ARG A 58 -18.70 -20.12 -0.49
N GLY A 59 -19.36 -18.96 -0.59
CA GLY A 59 -20.36 -18.54 0.40
C GLY A 59 -19.73 -18.26 1.78
N PRO A 60 -20.29 -18.75 2.90
CA PRO A 60 -19.76 -18.50 4.24
C PRO A 60 -18.49 -19.31 4.57
N MET A 61 -18.06 -20.21 3.67
CA MET A 61 -16.88 -21.05 3.87
C MET A 61 -15.71 -20.61 2.98
N SER A 62 -14.58 -20.36 3.63
CA SER A 62 -13.29 -20.20 2.97
C SER A 62 -12.61 -21.56 2.87
N ILE A 63 -12.28 -22.00 1.66
CA ILE A 63 -11.53 -23.24 1.42
C ILE A 63 -10.09 -22.87 1.10
N ILE A 64 -9.15 -23.34 1.92
CA ILE A 64 -7.71 -23.22 1.64
C ILE A 64 -7.24 -24.54 1.03
N LYS A 65 -6.87 -24.50 -0.25
CA LYS A 65 -6.29 -25.65 -0.95
C LYS A 65 -4.78 -25.55 -0.98
N LEU A 66 -4.10 -26.56 -0.48
CA LEU A 66 -2.65 -26.71 -0.62
C LEU A 66 -2.36 -27.74 -1.72
N LYS A 67 -1.55 -27.35 -2.71
CA LYS A 67 -1.03 -28.25 -3.76
C LYS A 67 0.48 -28.21 -3.74
N THR A 68 1.15 -29.29 -4.14
CA THR A 68 2.59 -29.28 -4.35
C THR A 68 2.95 -28.20 -5.39
N ALA A 69 4.00 -27.43 -5.10
CA ALA A 69 4.46 -26.39 -6.00
C ALA A 69 5.15 -27.00 -7.23
N VAL A 70 4.82 -26.46 -8.40
CA VAL A 70 5.57 -26.69 -9.64
C VAL A 70 6.96 -26.05 -9.56
N GLU A 71 7.84 -26.35 -10.51
CA GLU A 71 9.24 -25.87 -10.52
C GLU A 71 9.40 -24.37 -10.26
N ASP A 72 8.53 -23.53 -10.82
CA ASP A 72 8.59 -22.08 -10.57
C ASP A 72 8.25 -21.72 -9.12
N GLY A 73 7.32 -22.42 -8.49
CA GLY A 73 7.04 -22.24 -7.06
C GLY A 73 8.19 -22.71 -6.18
N LYS A 74 8.91 -23.77 -6.59
CA LYS A 74 10.14 -24.21 -5.91
C LYS A 74 11.26 -23.17 -6.03
N LYS A 75 11.42 -22.53 -7.21
CA LYS A 75 12.38 -21.43 -7.42
C LYS A 75 12.07 -20.24 -6.50
N VAL A 76 10.81 -19.82 -6.42
CA VAL A 76 10.37 -18.74 -5.53
C VAL A 76 10.67 -19.07 -4.07
N ALA A 77 10.35 -20.29 -3.62
CA ALA A 77 10.67 -20.74 -2.27
C ALA A 77 12.18 -20.77 -2.00
N SER A 78 12.98 -21.22 -2.96
CA SER A 78 14.44 -21.27 -2.86
C SER A 78 15.04 -19.86 -2.76
N GLN A 79 14.55 -18.92 -3.57
CA GLN A 79 14.97 -17.52 -3.53
C GLN A 79 14.57 -16.86 -2.21
N TYR A 80 13.35 -17.12 -1.72
CA TYR A 80 12.90 -16.61 -0.41
C TYR A 80 13.80 -17.13 0.73
N LYS A 81 14.19 -18.41 0.68
CA LYS A 81 15.11 -19.02 1.66
C LYS A 81 16.48 -18.35 1.66
N GLU A 82 17.05 -18.10 0.49
CA GLU A 82 18.36 -17.41 0.39
C GLU A 82 18.26 -15.94 0.86
N ASN A 83 17.18 -15.23 0.51
CA ASN A 83 16.99 -13.84 0.93
C ASN A 83 16.78 -13.68 2.45
N ASN A 84 16.34 -14.74 3.13
CA ASN A 84 16.08 -14.75 4.57
C ASN A 84 17.05 -15.64 5.33
N LYS A 85 18.21 -15.95 4.73
CA LYS A 85 19.25 -16.78 5.33
C LYS A 85 19.76 -16.13 6.62
N GLY A 86 19.67 -16.85 7.74
CA GLY A 86 20.05 -16.37 9.06
C GLY A 86 18.92 -15.76 9.89
N LYS A 87 17.71 -15.59 9.34
CA LYS A 87 16.53 -15.23 10.15
C LYS A 87 15.97 -16.45 10.87
N THR A 88 15.54 -16.27 12.11
CA THR A 88 14.81 -17.30 12.86
C THR A 88 13.34 -17.35 12.42
N LEU A 89 12.67 -18.48 12.64
CA LEU A 89 11.24 -18.62 12.37
C LEU A 89 10.42 -17.54 13.09
N GLN A 90 10.80 -17.21 14.33
CA GLN A 90 10.13 -16.19 15.12
C GLN A 90 10.19 -14.81 14.44
N VAL A 91 11.37 -14.40 13.94
CA VAL A 91 11.53 -13.13 13.22
C VAL A 91 10.65 -13.08 11.97
N LEU A 92 10.53 -14.19 11.25
CA LEU A 92 9.66 -14.27 10.07
C LEU A 92 8.18 -14.17 10.44
N LEU A 93 7.75 -14.78 11.54
CA LEU A 93 6.39 -14.67 12.05
C LEU A 93 6.06 -13.25 12.54
N ASP A 94 7.02 -12.60 13.20
CA ASP A 94 6.90 -11.22 13.64
C ASP A 94 6.81 -10.26 12.44
N GLU A 95 7.58 -10.50 11.37
CA GLU A 95 7.48 -9.75 10.11
C GLU A 95 6.12 -9.94 9.40
N LEU A 96 5.55 -11.14 9.45
CA LEU A 96 4.24 -11.45 8.85
C LEU A 96 3.06 -10.88 9.65
N SER A 97 3.21 -10.79 10.98
CA SER A 97 2.20 -10.23 11.86
C SER A 97 2.29 -8.70 11.97
N ALA A 98 3.44 -8.12 11.57
CA ALA A 98 3.57 -6.68 11.47
C ALA A 98 2.56 -6.11 10.45
N PRO A 99 1.97 -4.94 10.74
CA PRO A 99 1.11 -4.26 9.77
C PRO A 99 1.89 -4.06 8.46
N PRO A 100 1.23 -4.21 7.29
CA PRO A 100 1.91 -4.12 6.01
C PRO A 100 2.69 -2.82 5.96
N LYS A 101 4.02 -2.91 5.74
CA LYS A 101 4.84 -1.72 5.53
C LYS A 101 4.16 -0.92 4.42
N PRO A 102 3.84 0.37 4.64
CA PRO A 102 3.26 1.18 3.58
C PRO A 102 4.27 1.10 2.43
N PRO A 103 3.89 0.62 1.24
CA PRO A 103 4.83 0.46 0.16
C PRO A 103 5.50 1.78 -0.07
N THR A 104 6.78 1.67 -0.40
CA THR A 104 7.54 2.78 -0.91
C THR A 104 6.71 3.36 -2.04
N PRO A 105 6.25 4.62 -1.92
CA PRO A 105 5.44 5.22 -2.95
C PRO A 105 6.29 5.15 -4.21
N PRO A 106 5.69 4.85 -5.38
CA PRO A 106 6.46 4.91 -6.61
C PRO A 106 7.19 6.25 -6.62
N LYS A 107 8.51 6.23 -6.85
CA LYS A 107 9.24 7.45 -7.20
C LYS A 107 8.69 7.87 -8.55
N ILE A 108 7.56 8.57 -8.53
CA ILE A 108 7.07 9.27 -9.69
C ILE A 108 7.96 10.49 -9.77
N GLU A 109 8.85 10.49 -10.76
CA GLU A 109 9.37 11.76 -11.28
C GLU A 109 8.16 12.51 -11.82
N VAL A 110 7.46 13.23 -10.94
CA VAL A 110 6.45 14.20 -11.33
C VAL A 110 7.17 15.08 -12.33
N ARG A 111 6.67 15.15 -13.56
CA ARG A 111 7.17 16.10 -14.56
C ARG A 111 7.30 17.42 -13.83
N LYS A 112 8.54 17.91 -13.68
CA LYS A 112 8.78 19.26 -13.15
C LYS A 112 7.81 20.15 -13.91
N GLU A 113 6.95 20.87 -13.16
CA GLU A 113 5.94 21.74 -13.77
C GLU A 113 6.60 22.50 -14.93
N PRO A 114 6.00 22.50 -16.13
CA PRO A 114 6.59 23.20 -17.25
C PRO A 114 6.69 24.68 -16.90
N ASN A 115 7.95 25.09 -16.74
CA ASN A 115 8.48 26.43 -16.43
C ASN A 115 8.00 27.07 -15.11
N PRO A 116 8.93 27.56 -14.26
CA PRO A 116 8.57 28.49 -13.22
C PRO A 116 7.84 29.66 -13.87
N VAL A 117 6.62 29.93 -13.40
CA VAL A 117 5.87 31.13 -13.76
C VAL A 117 6.81 32.33 -13.62
N SER A 118 6.90 33.16 -14.66
CA SER A 118 7.72 34.37 -14.60
C SER A 118 7.38 35.13 -13.31
N ASN A 119 8.41 35.60 -12.59
CA ASN A 119 8.28 36.27 -11.28
C ASN A 119 7.30 37.46 -11.25
N SER A 120 6.74 37.87 -12.39
CA SER A 120 5.74 38.91 -12.56
C SER A 120 4.31 38.55 -12.08
N GLN A 121 4.02 37.31 -11.67
CA GLN A 121 2.67 36.88 -11.21
C GLN A 121 2.61 36.37 -9.75
N ILE A 122 3.71 36.42 -9.01
CA ILE A 122 3.79 35.91 -7.63
C ILE A 122 3.46 37.06 -6.69
N SER A 123 2.44 36.90 -5.82
CA SER A 123 2.13 37.93 -4.81
C SER A 123 3.25 38.01 -3.77
N GLU A 124 3.40 39.17 -3.13
CA GLU A 124 4.36 39.33 -2.01
C GLU A 124 4.13 38.28 -0.90
N GLU A 125 2.86 37.94 -0.66
CA GLU A 125 2.44 36.90 0.29
C GLU A 125 2.97 35.51 -0.10
N GLU A 126 2.99 35.18 -1.39
CA GLU A 126 3.53 33.92 -1.90
C GLU A 126 5.06 33.89 -1.80
N LEU A 127 5.73 35.02 -2.07
CA LEU A 127 7.18 35.14 -1.92
C LEU A 127 7.58 34.96 -0.44
N GLN A 128 6.81 35.55 0.48
CA GLN A 128 7.01 35.35 1.92
C GLN A 128 6.81 33.88 2.32
N ALA A 129 5.77 33.20 1.79
CA ALA A 129 5.54 31.79 2.03
C ALA A 129 6.72 30.93 1.55
N LYS A 130 7.30 31.23 0.38
CA LYS A 130 8.51 30.57 -0.14
C LYS A 130 9.73 30.82 0.74
N ALA A 131 9.91 32.03 1.26
CA ALA A 131 11.00 32.34 2.17
C ALA A 131 10.92 31.53 3.49
N TYR A 132 9.72 31.18 3.96
CA TYR A 132 9.58 30.25 5.09
C TYR A 132 10.00 28.82 4.72
N LEU A 133 9.68 28.34 3.52
CA LEU A 133 10.13 27.03 3.02
C LEU A 133 11.66 26.95 2.91
N GLU A 134 12.31 27.99 2.39
CA GLU A 134 13.78 28.04 2.29
C GLU A 134 14.47 27.98 3.66
N ARG A 135 13.78 28.44 4.71
CA ARG A 135 14.25 28.35 6.10
C ARG A 135 13.89 27.02 6.78
N GLY A 136 13.18 26.13 6.08
CA GLY A 136 12.67 24.87 6.63
C GLY A 136 11.47 25.01 7.57
N ASP A 137 10.86 26.20 7.64
CA ASP A 137 9.70 26.44 8.51
C ASP A 137 8.39 26.14 7.78
N ILE A 138 8.07 24.85 7.74
CA ILE A 138 6.92 24.32 6.99
C ILE A 138 5.58 24.83 7.55
N ASP A 139 5.48 24.97 8.88
CA ASP A 139 4.25 25.44 9.53
C ASP A 139 3.92 26.88 9.16
N ARG A 140 4.91 27.77 9.22
CA ARG A 140 4.71 29.17 8.81
C ARG A 140 4.47 29.28 7.31
N ALA A 141 5.11 28.45 6.50
CA ALA A 141 4.84 28.41 5.06
C ALA A 141 3.38 28.03 4.76
N ILE A 142 2.88 26.94 5.32
CA ILE A 142 1.49 26.50 5.13
C ILE A 142 0.50 27.58 5.60
N MET A 143 0.73 28.19 6.76
CA MET A 143 -0.10 29.28 7.25
C MET A 143 -0.09 30.50 6.32
N ALA A 144 1.07 30.85 5.76
CA ALA A 144 1.19 31.94 4.79
C ALA A 144 0.42 31.62 3.50
N TYR A 145 0.61 30.43 2.91
CA TYR A 145 -0.15 30.00 1.73
C TYR A 145 -1.66 30.01 1.95
N ARG A 146 -2.14 29.59 3.14
CA ARG A 146 -3.57 29.61 3.48
C ARG A 146 -4.18 31.02 3.56
N ARG A 147 -3.37 32.05 3.76
CA ARG A 147 -3.84 33.45 3.83
C ARG A 147 -4.02 34.09 2.46
N ILE A 148 -3.35 33.56 1.44
CA ILE A 148 -3.36 34.14 0.09
C ILE A 148 -4.78 34.11 -0.49
N ARG A 149 -5.21 35.25 -1.05
CA ARG A 149 -6.49 35.39 -1.75
C ARG A 149 -6.29 36.03 -3.13
N PRO A 150 -7.04 35.60 -4.17
CA PRO A 150 -8.00 34.48 -4.15
C PRO A 150 -7.31 33.12 -3.99
N VAL A 151 -8.03 32.14 -3.43
CA VAL A 151 -7.53 30.76 -3.37
C VAL A 151 -7.49 30.21 -4.79
N THR A 152 -6.37 29.62 -5.18
CA THR A 152 -6.19 29.01 -6.51
C THR A 152 -5.87 27.53 -6.40
N VAL A 153 -6.12 26.77 -7.47
CA VAL A 153 -5.74 25.35 -7.60
C VAL A 153 -4.27 25.15 -7.23
N ARG A 154 -3.38 26.02 -7.73
CA ARG A 154 -1.94 25.98 -7.48
C ARG A 154 -1.61 26.08 -5.99
N ILE A 155 -2.22 27.03 -5.28
CA ILE A 155 -1.98 27.22 -3.83
C ILE A 155 -2.47 25.99 -3.04
N LEU A 156 -3.64 25.45 -3.39
CA LEU A 156 -4.17 24.24 -2.76
C LEU A 156 -3.25 23.04 -2.97
N LYS A 157 -2.73 22.85 -4.19
CA LYS A 157 -1.75 21.80 -4.47
C LYS A 157 -0.48 21.94 -3.63
N ILE A 158 0.05 23.16 -3.50
CA ILE A 158 1.24 23.42 -2.68
C ILE A 158 0.99 23.06 -1.22
N ILE A 159 -0.13 23.51 -0.64
CA ILE A 159 -0.48 23.18 0.75
C ILE A 159 -0.65 21.66 0.91
N GLY A 160 -1.38 21.02 -0.01
CA GLY A 160 -1.61 19.58 0.04
C GLY A 160 -0.31 18.78 -0.07
N GLN A 161 0.64 19.23 -0.91
CA GLN A 161 1.95 18.60 -1.03
C GLN A 161 2.76 18.72 0.27
N LEU A 162 2.87 19.93 0.82
CA LEU A 162 3.61 20.17 2.07
C LEU A 162 3.00 19.38 3.23
N SER A 163 1.67 19.34 3.33
CA SER A 163 0.98 18.53 4.35
C SER A 163 1.30 17.05 4.22
N ALA A 164 1.28 16.48 3.01
CA ALA A 164 1.54 15.06 2.79
C ALA A 164 3.01 14.67 2.96
N GLU A 165 3.93 15.44 2.35
CA GLU A 165 5.35 15.09 2.25
C GLU A 165 6.13 15.46 3.51
N GLU A 166 5.89 16.66 4.06
CA GLU A 166 6.68 17.20 5.18
C GLU A 166 6.03 16.92 6.54
N LYS A 167 4.69 16.90 6.61
CA LYS A 167 3.97 16.72 7.87
C LYS A 167 3.33 15.35 8.04
N HIS A 168 3.28 14.54 6.96
CA HIS A 168 2.52 13.29 6.91
C HIS A 168 1.05 13.43 7.34
N ASP A 169 0.50 14.63 7.20
CA ASP A 169 -0.89 14.97 7.45
C ASP A 169 -1.69 14.76 6.17
N TYR A 170 -2.06 13.50 5.95
CA TYR A 170 -2.77 13.08 4.75
C TYR A 170 -4.23 13.56 4.72
N ASP A 171 -4.86 13.79 5.87
CA ASP A 171 -6.23 14.28 5.93
C ASP A 171 -6.31 15.72 5.40
N THR A 172 -5.43 16.61 5.88
CA THR A 172 -5.32 17.97 5.33
C THR A 172 -4.94 17.94 3.85
N ALA A 173 -4.04 17.04 3.44
CA ALA A 173 -3.64 16.92 2.03
C ALA A 173 -4.82 16.51 1.13
N ILE A 174 -5.61 15.52 1.56
CA ILE A 174 -6.82 15.08 0.86
C ILE A 174 -7.79 16.24 0.70
N GLU A 175 -8.09 16.99 1.77
CA GLU A 175 -8.98 18.14 1.70
C GLU A 175 -8.51 19.17 0.67
N CYS A 176 -7.21 19.48 0.64
CA CYS A 176 -6.64 20.43 -0.29
C CYS A 176 -6.73 19.95 -1.74
N TYR A 177 -6.41 18.68 -2.01
CA TYR A 177 -6.49 18.13 -3.36
C TYR A 177 -7.94 17.97 -3.83
N GLU A 178 -8.89 17.57 -2.96
CA GLU A 178 -10.31 17.52 -3.31
C GLU A 178 -10.87 18.91 -3.64
N LEU A 179 -10.48 19.94 -2.87
CA LEU A 179 -10.84 21.33 -3.19
C LEU A 179 -10.22 21.78 -4.52
N ALA A 180 -8.96 21.42 -4.79
CA ALA A 180 -8.31 21.71 -6.05
C ALA A 180 -9.06 21.07 -7.22
N LEU A 181 -9.44 19.78 -7.11
CA LEU A 181 -10.21 19.07 -8.14
C LEU A 181 -11.58 19.71 -8.42
N LYS A 182 -12.25 20.25 -7.40
CA LYS A 182 -13.54 20.96 -7.59
C LYS A 182 -13.41 22.26 -8.38
N MET A 183 -12.20 22.81 -8.46
CA MET A 183 -11.89 24.05 -9.18
C MET A 183 -11.29 23.79 -10.57
N GLN A 184 -10.97 22.54 -10.91
CA GLN A 184 -10.37 22.16 -12.19
C GLN A 184 -11.42 21.57 -13.12
N ASP A 185 -11.38 21.98 -14.39
CA ASP A 185 -12.19 21.40 -15.46
C ASP A 185 -11.50 20.17 -16.07
N GLU A 186 -12.27 19.32 -16.77
CA GLU A 186 -11.72 18.10 -17.41
C GLU A 186 -10.72 18.37 -18.53
N THR A 187 -10.61 19.62 -18.98
CA THR A 187 -9.64 20.08 -19.97
C THR A 187 -8.37 20.65 -19.35
N ASP A 188 -8.26 20.71 -18.02
CA ASP A 188 -7.06 21.19 -17.34
C ASP A 188 -5.93 20.15 -17.44
N ASP A 189 -4.81 20.53 -18.05
CA ASP A 189 -3.63 19.69 -18.21
C ASP A 189 -3.02 19.24 -16.87
N ASN A 190 -3.30 19.96 -15.78
CA ASN A 190 -2.85 19.64 -14.43
C ASN A 190 -3.81 18.74 -13.65
N LEU A 191 -5.02 18.48 -14.16
CA LEU A 191 -6.01 17.62 -13.51
C LEU A 191 -5.46 16.19 -13.23
N PRO A 192 -4.74 15.53 -14.17
CA PRO A 192 -4.16 14.22 -13.91
C PRO A 192 -3.15 14.21 -12.76
N ASP A 193 -2.33 15.26 -12.63
CA ASP A 193 -1.35 15.38 -11.54
C ASP A 193 -2.04 15.53 -10.17
N THR A 194 -3.08 16.37 -10.09
CA THR A 194 -3.88 16.51 -8.86
C THR A 194 -4.52 15.17 -8.46
N LEU A 195 -5.07 14.41 -9.43
CA LEU A 195 -5.64 13.08 -9.19
C LEU A 195 -4.59 12.07 -8.71
N LEU A 196 -3.39 12.09 -9.28
CA LEU A 196 -2.30 11.22 -8.83
C LEU A 196 -1.91 11.50 -7.37
N ARG A 197 -1.76 12.78 -7.01
CA ARG A 197 -1.41 13.20 -5.65
C ARG A 197 -2.50 12.85 -4.63
N LEU A 198 -3.77 13.04 -4.98
CA LEU A 198 -4.90 12.60 -4.16
C LEU A 198 -4.91 11.08 -3.99
N GLY A 199 -4.69 10.32 -5.07
CA GLY A 199 -4.61 8.87 -5.05
C GLY A 199 -3.52 8.35 -4.11
N ILE A 200 -2.35 8.99 -4.12
CA ILE A 200 -1.26 8.69 -3.17
C ILE A 200 -1.72 8.94 -1.73
N CYS A 201 -2.41 10.04 -1.44
CA CYS A 201 -2.87 10.31 -0.08
C CYS A 201 -3.90 9.27 0.40
N TYR A 202 -4.89 8.93 -0.43
CA TYR A 202 -5.82 7.84 -0.12
C TYR A 202 -5.12 6.50 0.09
N TYR A 203 -4.11 6.22 -0.73
CA TYR A 203 -3.29 5.04 -0.60
C TYR A 203 -2.61 4.98 0.79
N ARG A 204 -2.00 6.09 1.22
CA ARG A 204 -1.36 6.20 2.54
C ARG A 204 -2.33 6.03 3.71
N CYS A 205 -3.59 6.43 3.54
CA CYS A 205 -4.66 6.24 4.51
C CYS A 205 -5.32 4.84 4.43
N GLY A 206 -4.85 3.92 3.59
CA GLY A 206 -5.45 2.59 3.41
C GLY A 206 -6.79 2.58 2.66
N LYS A 207 -7.18 3.70 2.05
CA LYS A 207 -8.42 3.85 1.27
C LYS A 207 -8.19 3.40 -0.17
N PHE A 208 -7.92 2.11 -0.36
CA PHE A 208 -7.43 1.58 -1.64
C PHE A 208 -8.41 1.75 -2.81
N ASP A 209 -9.72 1.59 -2.57
CA ASP A 209 -10.72 1.75 -3.64
C ASP A 209 -10.73 3.18 -4.21
N LEU A 210 -10.60 4.18 -3.33
CA LEU A 210 -10.51 5.59 -3.73
C LEU A 210 -9.19 5.89 -4.45
N ALA A 211 -8.08 5.31 -3.99
CA ALA A 211 -6.78 5.44 -4.65
C ALA A 211 -6.80 4.86 -6.07
N ILE A 212 -7.37 3.66 -6.24
CA ILE A 212 -7.54 3.02 -7.55
C ILE A 212 -8.37 3.92 -8.46
N ASN A 213 -9.50 4.43 -7.99
CA ASN A 213 -10.35 5.33 -8.77
C ASN A 213 -9.56 6.57 -9.26
N CYS A 214 -8.83 7.22 -8.36
CA CYS A 214 -8.00 8.39 -8.69
C CYS A 214 -6.95 8.06 -9.76
N HIS A 215 -6.22 6.95 -9.60
CA HIS A 215 -5.18 6.54 -10.54
C HIS A 215 -5.75 6.11 -11.90
N THR A 216 -6.87 5.40 -11.92
CA THR A 216 -7.56 5.01 -13.17
C THR A 216 -8.05 6.25 -13.92
N ARG A 217 -8.62 7.23 -13.23
CA ARG A 217 -9.07 8.48 -13.85
C ARG A 217 -7.88 9.28 -14.41
N ALA A 218 -6.80 9.42 -13.64
CA ALA A 218 -5.58 10.09 -14.11
C ALA A 218 -5.00 9.42 -15.36
N LEU A 219 -4.92 8.07 -15.37
CA LEU A 219 -4.46 7.31 -16.53
C LEU A 219 -5.33 7.55 -17.76
N SER A 220 -6.66 7.52 -17.61
CA SER A 220 -7.59 7.78 -18.72
C SER A 220 -7.40 9.16 -19.35
N LEU A 221 -7.11 10.17 -18.52
CA LEU A 221 -6.85 11.53 -18.99
C LEU A 221 -5.53 11.62 -19.75
N TYR A 222 -4.45 11.02 -19.24
CA TYR A 222 -3.17 10.97 -19.94
C TYR A 222 -3.27 10.24 -21.29
N GLU A 223 -4.00 9.13 -21.34
CA GLU A 223 -4.26 8.42 -22.60
C GLU A 223 -5.06 9.28 -23.57
N SER A 224 -6.07 10.00 -23.08
CA SER A 224 -6.88 10.89 -23.90
C SER A 224 -6.07 12.07 -24.46
N ALA A 225 -5.15 12.64 -23.68
CA ALA A 225 -4.26 13.71 -24.12
C ALA A 225 -3.29 13.20 -25.18
N ARG A 226 -2.67 12.03 -24.96
CA ARG A 226 -1.75 11.40 -25.92
C ARG A 226 -2.39 11.06 -27.27
N ARG A 227 -3.71 10.83 -27.32
CA ARG A 227 -4.44 10.57 -28.57
C ARG A 227 -4.81 11.85 -29.33
N ARG A 228 -4.67 13.03 -28.72
CA ARG A 228 -4.96 14.34 -29.34
C ARG A 228 -3.72 14.99 -29.97
N ASP A 229 -2.52 14.52 -29.62
CA ASP A 229 -1.24 14.89 -30.23
C ASP A 229 -0.93 14.04 -31.48
#